data_AF-A0A958HUP9-F1
#
_entry.id   AF-A0A958HUP9-F1
#
_cell.length_a   1.000
_cell.length_b   1.000
_cell.length_c   1.000
_cell.angle_alpha   90.00
_cell.angle_beta   90.00
_cell.angle_gamma   90.00
#
_symmetry.space_group_name_H-M   'P 1'
#
loop_
_entity.id
_entity.type
_entity.pdbx_description
1 polymer ?
#
loop_
_entity_poly.entity_id
_entity_poly.type
_entity_poly.pdbx_seq_one_letter_code
_entity_poly.pdbx_strand_id
1 'polypeptide(L)'
;IDYLKGQDFVNGRFGVVGFCMGGGLVLQTAANSSDVNAAVPFYGSPLSASTAAQVSAPVLSFLGSRDGISASDYETMHAALTDAGVPNKFQLYDGAQHAFFNDTRTSYDEAAAMDAWQQTLGWFETYLGS
;
A
#
# COMPACT_ATOMS: atom_id res chain seq x y z
N ILE A 1 0.22 -13.75 -8.09
CA ILE A 1 0.00 -14.56 -6.86
C ILE A 1 -0.09 -16.05 -7.21
N ASP A 2 -0.93 -16.44 -8.17
CA ASP A 2 -1.11 -17.86 -8.57
C ASP A 2 0.19 -18.61 -8.85
N TYR A 3 1.13 -18.02 -9.58
CA TYR A 3 2.43 -18.62 -9.81
C TYR A 3 3.20 -18.88 -8.50
N LEU A 4 3.18 -17.92 -7.56
CA LEU A 4 3.89 -18.02 -6.28
C LEU A 4 3.27 -19.08 -5.35
N LYS A 5 1.95 -19.30 -5.42
CA LYS A 5 1.28 -20.38 -4.66
C LYS A 5 1.83 -21.77 -4.94
N GLY A 6 2.33 -22.00 -6.15
CA GLY A 6 2.88 -23.29 -6.57
C GLY A 6 4.36 -23.49 -6.25
N GLN A 7 5.02 -22.57 -5.54
CA GLN A 7 6.45 -22.65 -5.27
C GLN A 7 6.73 -23.22 -3.89
N ASP A 8 7.65 -24.18 -3.79
CA ASP A 8 7.98 -24.88 -2.53
C ASP A 8 8.56 -23.96 -1.44
N PHE A 9 9.10 -22.80 -1.82
CA PHE A 9 9.67 -21.82 -0.89
C PHE A 9 8.65 -20.82 -0.34
N VAL A 10 7.36 -20.94 -0.70
CA VAL A 10 6.30 -20.02 -0.28
C VAL A 10 5.44 -20.66 0.82
N ASN A 11 5.28 -19.97 1.94
CA ASN A 11 4.51 -20.46 3.10
C ASN A 11 2.99 -20.27 2.99
N GLY A 12 2.49 -19.93 1.80
CA GLY A 12 1.07 -19.67 1.55
C GLY A 12 0.57 -18.28 1.96
N ARG A 13 1.45 -17.38 2.43
CA ARG A 13 1.11 -15.97 2.70
C ARG A 13 1.72 -15.02 1.67
N PHE A 14 0.95 -14.02 1.26
CA PHE A 14 1.33 -13.08 0.21
C PHE A 14 1.19 -11.63 0.68
N GLY A 15 2.33 -10.95 0.75
CA GLY A 15 2.40 -9.50 0.77
C GLY A 15 2.50 -8.94 -0.64
N VAL A 16 1.87 -7.79 -0.89
CA VAL A 16 1.99 -7.09 -2.16
C VAL A 16 2.39 -5.64 -1.90
N VAL A 17 3.49 -5.20 -2.52
CA VAL A 17 3.99 -3.83 -2.50
C VAL A 17 4.16 -3.34 -3.93
N GLY A 18 3.92 -2.06 -4.17
CA GLY A 18 3.96 -1.49 -5.52
C GLY A 18 3.96 0.03 -5.49
N PHE A 19 4.51 0.62 -6.54
CA PHE A 19 4.83 2.06 -6.61
C PHE A 19 4.13 2.72 -7.80
N CYS A 20 3.58 3.94 -7.61
CA CYS A 20 2.89 4.70 -8.65
C CYS A 20 1.72 3.87 -9.25
N MET A 21 1.74 3.57 -10.55
CA MET A 21 0.79 2.65 -11.19
C MET A 21 0.73 1.30 -10.46
N GLY A 22 1.89 0.79 -10.01
CA GLY A 22 1.98 -0.41 -9.20
C GLY A 22 1.27 -0.28 -7.84
N GLY A 23 1.25 0.90 -7.24
CA GLY A 23 0.50 1.16 -5.99
C GLY A 23 -1.01 1.08 -6.23
N GLY A 24 -1.50 1.63 -7.35
CA GLY A 24 -2.90 1.46 -7.75
C GLY A 24 -3.25 -0.01 -8.00
N LEU A 25 -2.34 -0.77 -8.64
CA LEU A 25 -2.53 -2.20 -8.87
C LEU A 25 -2.50 -3.03 -7.58
N VAL A 26 -1.72 -2.65 -6.57
CA VAL A 26 -1.76 -3.27 -5.23
C VAL A 26 -3.14 -3.14 -4.63
N LEU A 27 -3.71 -1.93 -4.62
CA LEU A 27 -5.05 -1.66 -4.11
C LEU A 27 -6.11 -2.46 -4.85
N GLN A 28 -6.06 -2.47 -6.19
CA GLN A 28 -6.97 -3.26 -7.01
C GLN A 28 -6.83 -4.76 -6.74
N THR A 29 -5.60 -5.25 -6.55
CA THR A 29 -5.37 -6.67 -6.22
C THR A 29 -5.96 -7.01 -4.86
N ALA A 30 -5.77 -6.15 -3.85
CA ALA A 30 -6.32 -6.35 -2.50
C ALA A 30 -7.87 -6.32 -2.47
N ALA A 31 -8.50 -5.57 -3.36
CA ALA A 31 -9.96 -5.52 -3.49
C ALA A 31 -10.55 -6.72 -4.26
N ASN A 32 -9.75 -7.42 -5.07
CA ASN A 32 -10.24 -8.48 -5.98
C ASN A 32 -9.68 -9.88 -5.68
N SER A 33 -8.79 -10.02 -4.69
CA SER A 33 -8.18 -11.30 -4.33
C SER A 33 -8.12 -11.48 -2.82
N SER A 34 -8.73 -12.57 -2.34
CA SER A 34 -8.63 -13.03 -0.96
C SER A 34 -7.28 -13.63 -0.59
N ASP A 35 -6.36 -13.75 -1.56
CA ASP A 35 -5.03 -14.32 -1.33
C ASP A 35 -4.05 -13.28 -0.78
N VAL A 36 -4.40 -11.99 -0.83
CA VAL A 36 -3.56 -10.92 -0.30
C VAL A 36 -3.69 -10.91 1.22
N ASN A 37 -2.57 -11.08 1.93
CA ASN A 37 -2.52 -11.04 3.39
C ASN A 37 -2.02 -9.69 3.92
N ALA A 38 -1.36 -8.90 3.09
CA ALA A 38 -0.93 -7.53 3.42
C ALA A 38 -0.69 -6.73 2.13
N ALA A 39 -1.20 -5.50 2.09
CA ALA A 39 -1.09 -4.61 0.94
C ALA A 39 -0.38 -3.31 1.32
N VAL A 40 0.63 -2.92 0.53
CA VAL A 40 1.43 -1.72 0.76
C VAL A 40 1.56 -0.89 -0.53
N PRO A 41 0.55 -0.08 -0.87
CA PRO A 41 0.62 0.83 -2.02
C PRO A 41 1.43 2.10 -1.70
N PHE A 42 2.40 2.41 -2.57
CA PHE A 42 3.13 3.67 -2.56
C PHE A 42 2.56 4.59 -3.64
N TYR A 43 2.00 5.74 -3.22
CA TYR A 43 1.53 6.84 -4.08
C TYR A 43 0.76 6.35 -5.32
N GLY A 44 -0.16 5.42 -5.10
CA GLY A 44 -1.04 4.87 -6.13
C GLY A 44 -2.35 5.64 -6.27
N SER A 45 -3.09 5.38 -7.35
CA SER A 45 -4.46 5.89 -7.46
C SER A 45 -5.35 5.28 -6.36
N PRO A 46 -6.04 6.09 -5.54
CA PRO A 46 -6.88 5.58 -4.47
C PRO A 46 -8.12 4.85 -5.03
N LEU A 47 -8.63 3.91 -4.25
CA LEU A 47 -9.90 3.24 -4.54
C LEU A 47 -11.08 4.18 -4.28
N SER A 48 -12.17 3.96 -5.00
CA SER A 48 -13.47 4.49 -4.55
C SER A 48 -13.87 3.86 -3.21
N ALA A 49 -14.66 4.57 -2.40
CA ALA A 49 -15.13 4.05 -1.10
C ALA A 49 -15.86 2.70 -1.23
N SER A 50 -16.66 2.51 -2.29
CA SER A 50 -17.39 1.25 -2.52
C SER A 50 -16.45 0.09 -2.88
N THR A 51 -15.37 0.36 -3.61
CA THR A 51 -14.33 -0.63 -3.92
C THR A 51 -13.47 -0.92 -2.69
N ALA A 52 -13.11 0.10 -1.91
CA ALA A 52 -12.36 -0.06 -0.67
C ALA A 52 -13.08 -0.98 0.33
N ALA A 53 -14.41 -0.91 0.39
CA ALA A 53 -15.23 -1.80 1.22
C ALA A 53 -15.18 -3.29 0.82
N GLN A 54 -14.62 -3.62 -0.36
CA GLN A 54 -14.40 -5.02 -0.80
C GLN A 54 -13.02 -5.55 -0.41
N VAL A 55 -12.12 -4.69 0.07
CA VAL A 55 -10.78 -5.11 0.49
C VAL A 55 -10.89 -5.95 1.76
N SER A 56 -10.17 -7.07 1.79
CA SER A 56 -10.10 -7.95 2.97
C SER A 56 -8.71 -7.99 3.61
N ALA A 57 -7.70 -7.46 2.93
CA ALA A 57 -6.32 -7.44 3.39
C ALA A 57 -5.98 -6.14 4.13
N PRO A 58 -5.16 -6.19 5.20
CA PRO A 58 -4.60 -5.02 5.84
C PRO A 58 -3.85 -4.09 4.86
N VAL A 59 -4.14 -2.79 4.90
CA VAL A 59 -3.59 -1.79 3.95
C VAL A 59 -2.72 -0.74 4.65
N LEU A 60 -1.46 -0.62 4.24
CA LEU A 60 -0.57 0.48 4.64
C LEU A 60 -0.21 1.34 3.44
N SER A 61 -0.69 2.58 3.42
CA SER A 61 -0.53 3.50 2.30
C SER A 61 0.45 4.63 2.60
N PHE A 62 1.20 5.04 1.58
CA PHE A 62 2.11 6.20 1.66
C PHE A 62 1.83 7.20 0.55
N LEU A 63 1.78 8.49 0.87
CA LEU A 63 1.62 9.58 -0.10
C LEU A 63 2.51 10.77 0.28
N GLY A 64 3.04 11.50 -0.70
CA GLY A 64 3.66 12.80 -0.46
C GLY A 64 2.65 13.95 -0.54
N SER A 65 2.75 14.98 0.29
CA SER A 65 1.83 16.12 0.25
C SER A 65 1.90 16.94 -1.05
N ARG A 66 2.98 16.76 -1.83
CA ARG A 66 3.20 17.39 -3.14
C ARG A 66 3.14 16.39 -4.31
N ASP A 67 2.51 15.25 -4.11
CA ASP A 67 2.39 14.17 -5.10
C ASP A 67 1.52 14.55 -6.31
N GLY A 68 0.47 15.35 -6.07
CA GLY A 68 -0.54 15.69 -7.07
C GLY A 68 -1.77 14.78 -7.01
N ILE A 69 -1.66 13.61 -6.37
CA ILE A 69 -2.81 12.82 -5.93
C ILE A 69 -3.40 13.45 -4.65
N SER A 70 -4.73 13.46 -4.54
CA SER A 70 -5.41 14.10 -3.42
C SER A 70 -5.26 13.30 -2.12
N ALA A 71 -4.75 13.95 -1.08
CA ALA A 71 -4.71 13.37 0.27
C ALA A 71 -6.13 13.10 0.80
N SER A 72 -7.12 13.94 0.45
CA SER A 72 -8.52 13.73 0.87
C SER A 72 -9.13 12.45 0.28
N ASP A 73 -8.67 12.03 -0.89
CA ASP A 73 -9.15 10.80 -1.53
C ASP A 73 -8.59 9.57 -0.81
N TYR A 74 -7.32 9.64 -0.34
CA TYR A 74 -6.74 8.64 0.55
C TYR A 74 -7.47 8.58 1.89
N GLU A 75 -7.77 9.73 2.50
CA GLU A 75 -8.55 9.79 3.75
C GLU A 75 -9.93 9.15 3.56
N THR A 76 -10.61 9.44 2.46
CA THR A 76 -11.91 8.83 2.12
C THR A 76 -11.80 7.32 1.96
N MET A 77 -10.78 6.84 1.24
CA MET A 77 -10.52 5.42 1.08
C MET A 77 -10.23 4.73 2.42
N HIS A 78 -9.40 5.33 3.28
CA HIS A 78 -9.03 4.78 4.59
C HIS A 78 -10.20 4.81 5.59
N ALA A 79 -11.09 5.80 5.50
CA ALA A 79 -12.35 5.78 6.23
C ALA A 79 -13.21 4.59 5.82
N ALA A 80 -13.37 4.33 4.51
CA ALA A 80 -14.12 3.18 4.02
C ALA A 80 -13.49 1.83 4.42
N LEU A 81 -12.16 1.72 4.43
CA LEU A 81 -11.45 0.54 4.96
C LEU A 81 -11.74 0.34 6.45
N THR A 82 -11.73 1.42 7.23
CA THR A 82 -12.02 1.39 8.67
C THR A 82 -13.47 0.95 8.93
N ASP A 83 -14.43 1.49 8.18
CA ASP A 83 -15.85 1.12 8.27
C ASP A 83 -16.10 -0.35 7.90
N ALA A 84 -15.29 -0.89 6.98
CA ALA A 84 -15.30 -2.31 6.61
C ALA A 84 -14.56 -3.22 7.62
N GLY A 85 -13.99 -2.65 8.68
CA GLY A 85 -13.24 -3.41 9.70
C GLY A 85 -11.85 -3.86 9.23
N VAL A 86 -11.32 -3.28 8.16
CA VAL A 86 -10.00 -3.62 7.61
C VAL A 86 -8.91 -2.87 8.38
N PRO A 87 -7.91 -3.56 8.97
CA PRO A 87 -6.77 -2.89 9.57
C PRO A 87 -6.05 -2.03 8.53
N ASN A 88 -5.88 -0.74 8.81
CA ASN A 88 -5.29 0.15 7.83
C ASN A 88 -4.51 1.29 8.49
N LYS A 89 -3.53 1.82 7.76
CA LYS A 89 -2.77 3.01 8.14
C LYS A 89 -2.44 3.83 6.90
N PHE A 90 -2.56 5.15 7.02
CA PHE A 90 -2.17 6.10 5.99
C PHE A 90 -1.09 7.02 6.54
N GLN A 91 0.03 7.11 5.83
CA GLN A 91 1.11 8.04 6.12
C GLN A 91 1.23 9.07 4.99
N LEU A 92 1.04 10.33 5.35
CA LEU A 92 1.31 11.47 4.49
C LEU A 92 2.67 12.06 4.85
N TYR A 93 3.57 12.18 3.88
CA TYR A 93 4.88 12.80 4.06
C TYR A 93 4.83 14.25 3.59
N ASP A 94 5.03 15.19 4.51
CA ASP A 94 5.02 16.60 4.17
C ASP A 94 6.22 16.97 3.28
N GLY A 95 5.99 17.78 2.26
CA GLY A 95 7.00 18.22 1.29
C GLY A 95 7.39 17.19 0.23
N ALA A 96 7.17 15.90 0.49
CA ALA A 96 7.50 14.82 -0.43
C ALA A 96 6.66 14.88 -1.72
N GLN A 97 7.30 14.55 -2.84
CA GLN A 97 6.69 14.54 -4.17
C GLN A 97 6.32 13.12 -4.59
N HIS A 98 5.66 13.01 -5.75
CA HIS A 98 5.40 11.72 -6.37
C HIS A 98 6.71 10.99 -6.66
N ALA A 99 6.69 9.67 -6.43
CA ALA A 99 7.89 8.83 -6.52
C ALA A 99 9.01 9.25 -5.56
N PHE A 100 8.68 9.70 -4.34
CA PHE A 100 9.68 10.03 -3.31
C PHE A 100 10.61 8.87 -2.94
N PHE A 101 10.17 7.63 -3.16
CA PHE A 101 10.96 6.43 -2.88
C PHE A 101 12.03 6.14 -3.94
N ASN A 102 11.92 6.73 -5.13
CA ASN A 102 12.80 6.40 -6.25
C ASN A 102 14.09 7.21 -6.20
N ASP A 103 15.18 6.58 -5.76
CA ASP A 103 16.52 7.14 -5.57
C ASP A 103 17.23 7.58 -6.87
N THR A 104 16.67 7.23 -8.04
CA THR A 104 17.19 7.69 -9.33
C THR A 104 16.51 8.96 -9.84
N ARG A 105 15.58 9.56 -9.08
CA ARG A 105 14.83 10.77 -9.49
C ARG A 105 15.14 11.95 -8.59
N THR A 106 14.99 13.16 -9.13
CA THR A 106 15.09 14.41 -8.36
C THR A 106 13.99 14.56 -7.30
N SER A 107 12.93 13.76 -7.40
CA SER A 107 11.85 13.69 -6.41
C SER A 107 12.22 12.84 -5.20
N TYR A 108 13.36 12.14 -5.21
CA TYR A 108 13.79 11.31 -4.10
C TYR A 108 13.85 12.10 -2.80
N ASP A 109 13.23 11.55 -1.77
CA ASP A 109 13.29 12.06 -0.40
C ASP A 109 13.75 10.91 0.49
N GLU A 110 15.03 10.94 0.88
CA GLU A 110 15.67 9.87 1.65
C GLU A 110 14.95 9.61 2.98
N ALA A 111 14.54 10.66 3.68
CA ALA A 111 13.88 10.53 4.98
C ALA A 111 12.52 9.85 4.83
N ALA A 112 11.70 10.30 3.88
CA ALA A 112 10.41 9.68 3.59
C ALA A 112 10.57 8.25 3.07
N ALA A 113 11.55 7.99 2.19
CA ALA A 113 11.81 6.66 1.64
C ALA A 113 12.22 5.66 2.70
N MET A 114 13.17 6.02 3.58
CA MET A 114 13.65 5.15 4.65
C MET A 114 12.55 4.83 5.67
N ASP A 115 11.80 5.85 6.11
CA ASP A 115 10.69 5.66 7.04
C ASP A 115 9.60 4.77 6.43
N ALA A 116 9.19 5.04 5.19
CA ALA A 116 8.19 4.23 4.50
C ALA A 116 8.64 2.77 4.34
N TRP A 117 9.92 2.54 4.06
CA TRP A 117 10.46 1.19 3.94
C TRP A 117 10.46 0.45 5.29
N GLN A 118 10.88 1.11 6.37
CA GLN A 118 10.83 0.52 7.70
C GLN A 118 9.40 0.12 8.10
N GLN A 119 8.44 1.01 7.87
CA GLN A 119 7.03 0.72 8.11
C GLN A 119 6.50 -0.42 7.23
N THR A 120 6.93 -0.48 5.96
CA THR A 120 6.58 -1.58 5.03
C THR A 120 7.05 -2.93 5.56
N LEU A 121 8.30 -3.02 6.00
CA LEU A 121 8.87 -4.26 6.55
C LEU A 121 8.15 -4.66 7.84
N GLY A 122 7.89 -3.71 8.74
CA GLY A 122 7.13 -3.98 9.98
C GLY A 122 5.69 -4.42 9.72
N TRP A 123 5.05 -3.87 8.69
CA TRP A 123 3.71 -4.29 8.25
C TRP A 123 3.72 -5.75 7.78
N PHE A 124 4.69 -6.11 6.93
CA PHE A 124 4.84 -7.49 6.48
C PHE A 124 5.23 -8.45 7.59
N GLU A 125 6.09 -8.06 8.53
CA GLU A 125 6.38 -8.87 9.71
C GLU A 125 5.11 -9.17 10.51
N THR A 126 4.28 -8.15 10.75
CA THR A 126 3.04 -8.28 11.51
C THR A 126 2.03 -9.23 10.85
N TYR A 127 1.85 -9.14 9.53
CA TYR A 127 0.77 -9.84 8.83
C TYR A 127 1.21 -11.11 8.07
N LEU A 128 2.51 -11.27 7.81
CA LEU A 128 3.09 -12.42 7.10
C LEU A 128 4.02 -13.28 7.98
N GLY A 129 4.50 -12.77 9.12
CA GLY A 129 5.51 -13.42 9.96
C GLY A 129 5.05 -14.65 10.76
N SER A 130 3.94 -15.29 10.37
CA SER A 130 3.39 -16.50 11.04
C SER A 130 3.14 -17.64 10.07
#